data_AF-A0A812HN20-F1
#
_entry.id   AF-A0A812HN20-F1
#
_cell.length_a   1.000
_cell.length_b   1.000
_cell.length_c   1.000
_cell.angle_alpha   90.00
_cell.angle_beta   90.00
_cell.angle_gamma   90.00
#
_symmetry.space_group_name_H-M   'P 1'
#
loop_
_entity.id
_entity.type
_entity.pdbx_description
1 polymer ?
#
loop_
_entity_poly.entity_id
_entity_poly.type
_entity_poly.pdbx_seq_one_letter_code
_entity_poly.pdbx_strand_id
1 'polypeptide(L)'
;MKTDVMKSIKQISIVAFSGVLFGIGMVISGMADPAKVIGFLDITGSWDPSLAFVMGGALAVFVPAYLLLIKPRSESVFGDEIVCPTSKTIDKKLVGGAALFGVGWGLLGVCPGPAVASLFTGNVQVLLFIAAMLVGSFTAKRVVHR
;
A
#
# COMPACT_ATOMS: atom_id res chain seq x y z
N MET A 1 -0.34 9.97 -32.40
CA MET A 1 1.07 9.55 -32.20
C MET A 1 1.88 10.53 -31.36
N LYS A 2 2.17 11.78 -31.79
CA LYS A 2 2.93 12.75 -30.95
C LYS A 2 2.21 13.13 -29.65
N THR A 3 0.89 13.26 -29.69
CA THR A 3 0.04 13.56 -28.53
C THR A 3 0.00 12.42 -27.51
N ASP A 4 -0.01 11.17 -27.96
CA ASP A 4 -0.04 9.97 -27.11
C ASP A 4 1.30 9.74 -26.39
N VAL A 5 2.41 10.01 -27.10
CA VAL A 5 3.77 9.98 -26.51
C VAL A 5 3.92 11.08 -25.46
N MET A 6 3.44 12.29 -25.73
CA MET A 6 3.47 13.40 -24.76
C MET A 6 2.62 13.11 -23.51
N LYS A 7 1.45 12.47 -23.69
CA LYS A 7 0.58 12.02 -22.59
C LYS A 7 1.30 10.98 -21.72
N SER A 8 1.97 10.01 -22.35
CA SER A 8 2.72 8.96 -21.67
C SER A 8 3.91 9.51 -20.87
N ILE A 9 4.66 10.46 -21.42
CA ILE A 9 5.80 11.08 -20.72
C ILE A 9 5.32 11.85 -19.47
N LYS A 10 4.25 12.65 -19.60
CA LYS A 10 3.68 13.37 -18.44
C LYS A 10 3.20 12.41 -17.36
N GLN A 11 2.57 11.31 -17.75
CA GLN A 11 2.08 10.29 -16.82
C GLN A 11 3.24 9.61 -16.07
N ILE A 12 4.30 9.22 -16.78
CA ILE A 12 5.50 8.61 -16.16
C ILE A 12 6.12 9.58 -15.16
N SER A 13 6.28 10.86 -15.51
CA SER A 13 6.85 11.86 -14.61
C SER A 13 6.01 12.05 -13.34
N ILE A 14 4.67 12.08 -13.46
CA ILE A 14 3.78 12.21 -12.31
C ILE A 14 3.87 10.98 -11.42
N VAL A 15 3.81 9.77 -11.99
CA VAL A 15 3.91 8.51 -11.21
C VAL A 15 5.27 8.39 -10.52
N ALA A 16 6.36 8.74 -11.21
CA ALA A 16 7.70 8.73 -10.63
C ALA A 16 7.81 9.74 -9.47
N PHE A 17 7.32 10.97 -9.66
CA PHE A 17 7.33 11.98 -8.62
C PHE A 17 6.49 11.56 -7.40
N SER A 18 5.29 11.03 -7.61
CA SER A 18 4.45 10.50 -6.54
C SER A 18 5.12 9.33 -5.81
N GLY A 19 5.80 8.43 -6.54
CA GLY A 19 6.54 7.32 -5.95
C GLY A 19 7.72 7.76 -5.08
N VAL A 20 8.50 8.74 -5.55
CA VAL A 20 9.61 9.33 -4.78
C VAL A 20 9.07 10.03 -3.53
N LEU A 21 8.02 10.83 -3.67
CA LEU A 21 7.39 11.55 -2.55
C LEU A 21 6.83 10.57 -1.50
N PHE A 22 6.20 9.49 -1.94
CA PHE A 22 5.73 8.41 -1.07
C PHE A 22 6.88 7.71 -0.35
N GLY A 23 7.95 7.34 -1.07
CA GLY A 23 9.13 6.70 -0.49
C GLY A 23 9.81 7.58 0.57
N ILE A 24 10.03 8.86 0.25
CA ILE A 24 10.56 9.86 1.21
C ILE A 24 9.66 9.94 2.44
N GLY A 25 8.34 10.03 2.25
CA GLY A 25 7.38 10.04 3.35
C GLY A 25 7.48 8.81 4.25
N MET A 26 7.65 7.62 3.68
CA MET A 26 7.80 6.37 4.46
C MET A 26 9.11 6.29 5.24
N VAL A 27 10.21 6.80 4.69
CA VAL A 27 11.50 6.84 5.40
C VAL A 27 11.44 7.87 6.53
N ILE A 28 10.93 9.09 6.28
CA ILE A 28 10.84 10.15 7.30
C ILE A 28 9.89 9.76 8.43
N SER A 29 8.78 9.11 8.12
CA SER A 29 7.80 8.67 9.13
C SER A 29 8.25 7.45 9.93
N GLY A 30 9.32 6.75 9.52
CA GLY A 30 9.75 5.51 10.15
C GLY A 30 8.86 4.30 9.85
N MET A 31 7.88 4.43 8.95
CA MET A 31 7.00 3.32 8.52
C MET A 31 7.75 2.19 7.79
N ALA A 32 8.94 2.50 7.28
CA ALA A 32 9.84 1.54 6.66
C ALA A 32 10.47 0.54 7.67
N ASP A 33 10.43 0.85 8.96
CA ASP A 33 11.03 0.04 10.03
C ASP A 33 10.00 -0.94 10.63
N PRO A 34 10.23 -2.26 10.53
CA PRO A 34 9.35 -3.26 11.14
C PRO A 34 9.21 -3.10 12.65
N ALA A 35 10.26 -2.64 13.35
CA ALA A 35 10.23 -2.46 14.79
C ALA A 35 9.20 -1.40 15.21
N LYS A 36 9.05 -0.33 14.42
CA LYS A 36 8.03 0.70 14.63
C LYS A 36 6.61 0.16 14.47
N VAL A 37 6.40 -0.71 13.48
CA VAL A 37 5.10 -1.33 13.24
C VAL A 37 4.76 -2.32 14.37
N ILE A 38 5.71 -3.17 14.77
CA ILE A 38 5.51 -4.13 15.86
C ILE A 38 5.26 -3.39 17.18
N GLY A 39 6.04 -2.34 17.49
CA GLY A 39 5.85 -1.52 18.69
C GLY A 39 4.49 -0.83 18.74
N PHE A 40 3.92 -0.46 17.59
CA PHE A 40 2.55 0.04 17.52
C PHE A 40 1.48 -1.04 17.74
N LEU A 41 1.74 -2.28 17.32
CA LEU A 41 0.80 -3.40 17.48
C LEU A 41 0.89 -4.06 18.87
N ASP A 42 2.02 -3.94 19.56
CA ASP A 42 2.22 -4.47 20.92
C ASP A 42 1.58 -3.56 21.98
N ILE A 43 0.25 -3.55 22.01
CA ILE A 43 -0.56 -2.79 22.98
C ILE A 43 -0.35 -3.31 24.42
N THR A 44 0.10 -4.56 24.57
CA THR A 44 0.31 -5.23 25.86
C THR A 44 1.69 -5.02 26.48
N GLY A 45 2.67 -4.58 25.69
CA GLY A 45 4.05 -4.37 26.11
C GLY A 45 4.47 -2.91 26.07
N SER A 46 5.58 -2.61 25.39
CA SER A 46 6.13 -1.26 25.25
C SER A 46 5.49 -0.54 24.06
N TRP A 47 4.21 -0.21 24.19
CA TRP A 47 3.43 0.37 23.10
C TRP A 47 3.97 1.72 22.60
N ASP A 48 4.25 1.83 21.30
CA ASP A 48 4.70 3.05 20.63
C ASP A 48 3.53 3.67 19.82
N PRO A 49 2.90 4.78 20.28
CA PRO A 49 1.78 5.41 19.60
C PRO A 49 2.21 6.29 18.40
N SER A 50 3.50 6.42 18.10
CA SER A 50 4.00 7.33 17.05
C SER A 50 3.37 7.06 15.67
N LEU A 51 3.12 5.79 15.34
CA LEU A 51 2.49 5.39 14.09
C LEU A 51 1.03 5.84 13.96
N ALA A 52 0.30 5.98 15.09
CA ALA A 52 -1.07 6.48 15.10
C ALA A 52 -1.16 7.93 14.58
N PHE A 53 -0.18 8.77 14.92
CA PHE A 53 -0.13 10.15 14.43
C PHE A 53 0.15 10.21 12.92
N VAL A 54 1.03 9.33 12.43
CA VAL A 54 1.32 9.22 10.99
C VAL A 54 0.08 8.77 10.22
N MET A 55 -0.56 7.67 10.66
CA MET A 55 -1.78 7.17 10.04
C MET A 55 -2.93 8.18 10.14
N GLY A 56 -3.11 8.79 11.31
CA GLY A 56 -4.14 9.79 11.55
C GLY A 56 -3.96 11.03 10.66
N GLY A 57 -2.73 11.55 10.55
CA GLY A 57 -2.41 12.65 9.64
C GLY A 57 -2.64 12.29 8.17
N ALA A 58 -2.22 11.10 7.75
CA ALA A 58 -2.45 10.61 6.40
C ALA A 58 -3.96 10.53 6.08
N LEU A 59 -4.77 9.97 6.99
CA LEU A 59 -6.22 9.89 6.83
C LEU A 59 -6.89 11.26 6.87
N ALA A 60 -6.44 12.17 7.73
CA ALA A 60 -6.98 13.52 7.84
C ALA A 60 -6.81 14.33 6.54
N VAL A 61 -5.74 14.06 5.78
CA VAL A 61 -5.52 14.68 4.46
C VAL A 61 -6.24 13.91 3.35
N PHE A 62 -6.11 12.58 3.34
CA PHE A 62 -6.61 11.75 2.24
C PHE A 62 -8.13 11.65 2.21
N VAL A 63 -8.80 11.53 3.36
CA VAL A 63 -10.27 11.32 3.40
C VAL A 63 -11.02 12.54 2.82
N PRO A 64 -10.74 13.80 3.22
CA PRO A 64 -11.38 14.96 2.59
C PRO A 64 -11.02 15.09 1.11
N ALA A 65 -9.76 14.88 0.74
CA ALA A 65 -9.33 14.92 -0.65
C ALA A 65 -10.07 13.88 -1.51
N TYR A 66 -10.22 12.65 -1.01
CA TYR A 66 -10.95 11.60 -1.69
C TYR A 66 -12.44 11.95 -1.82
N LEU A 67 -13.09 12.34 -0.73
CA LEU A 67 -14.55 12.59 -0.73
C LEU A 67 -14.94 13.81 -1.57
N LEU A 68 -14.14 14.88 -1.54
CA LEU A 68 -14.44 16.14 -2.22
C LEU A 68 -13.92 16.21 -3.66
N LEU A 69 -12.75 15.60 -3.92
CA LEU A 69 -12.08 15.75 -5.23
C LEU A 69 -12.11 14.48 -6.07
N ILE A 70 -11.96 13.30 -5.48
CA ILE A 70 -11.78 12.05 -6.26
C ILE A 70 -13.13 11.36 -6.50
N LYS A 71 -13.89 11.14 -5.44
CA LYS A 71 -15.18 10.42 -5.48
C LYS A 71 -16.20 11.03 -6.45
N PRO A 72 -16.31 12.36 -6.63
CA PRO A 72 -17.25 12.95 -7.59
C PRO A 72 -16.82 12.83 -9.06
N ARG A 73 -15.57 12.44 -9.35
CA ARG A 73 -15.04 12.38 -10.71
C ARG A 73 -15.31 11.00 -11.32
N SER A 74 -15.75 10.98 -12.57
CA SER A 74 -15.85 9.77 -13.39
C SER A 74 -14.55 9.43 -14.13
N GLU A 75 -13.69 10.44 -14.33
CA GLU A 75 -12.44 10.31 -15.10
C GLU A 75 -11.22 10.73 -14.29
N SER A 76 -10.10 10.04 -14.55
CA SER A 76 -8.78 10.31 -14.02
C SER A 76 -8.25 11.63 -14.58
N VAL A 77 -7.17 12.15 -13.99
CA VAL A 77 -6.48 13.34 -14.51
C VAL A 77 -5.97 13.13 -15.95
N PHE A 78 -5.79 11.88 -16.37
CA PHE A 78 -5.37 11.51 -17.71
C PHE A 78 -6.56 11.14 -18.63
N GLY A 79 -7.80 11.28 -18.17
CA GLY A 79 -9.01 10.97 -18.95
C GLY A 79 -9.33 9.47 -19.03
N ASP A 80 -8.76 8.66 -18.15
CA ASP A 80 -9.11 7.24 -18.03
C ASP A 80 -10.28 7.09 -17.06
N GLU A 81 -11.22 6.19 -17.32
CA GLU A 81 -12.37 5.97 -16.44
C GLU A 81 -11.92 5.47 -15.05
N ILE A 82 -12.44 6.09 -13.99
CA ILE A 82 -12.18 5.65 -12.61
C ILE A 82 -13.08 4.45 -12.31
N VAL A 83 -12.56 3.24 -12.50
CA VAL A 83 -13.27 2.00 -12.18
C VAL A 83 -13.22 1.75 -10.67
N CYS A 84 -14.29 2.14 -9.97
CA CYS A 84 -14.48 1.79 -8.57
C CYS A 84 -15.13 0.40 -8.44
N PRO A 85 -14.66 -0.47 -7.54
CA PRO A 85 -15.33 -1.74 -7.27
C PRO A 85 -16.79 -1.50 -6.84
N THR A 86 -17.74 -2.03 -7.61
CA THR A 86 -19.18 -1.91 -7.33
C THR A 86 -19.67 -2.94 -6.31
N SER A 87 -18.93 -4.04 -6.15
CA SER A 87 -19.28 -5.08 -5.17
C SER A 87 -18.96 -4.63 -3.75
N LYS A 88 -19.99 -4.69 -2.89
CA LYS A 88 -19.88 -4.50 -1.43
C LYS A 88 -20.06 -5.81 -0.66
N THR A 89 -20.05 -6.95 -1.36
CA THR A 89 -20.29 -8.25 -0.72
C THR A 89 -19.07 -8.66 0.09
N ILE A 90 -19.23 -8.81 1.39
CA ILE A 90 -18.21 -9.40 2.26
C ILE A 90 -18.39 -10.92 2.17
N ASP A 91 -17.51 -11.58 1.42
CA ASP A 91 -17.54 -13.03 1.28
C ASP A 91 -16.55 -13.73 2.24
N LYS A 92 -16.73 -15.04 2.43
CA LYS A 92 -15.86 -15.84 3.32
C LYS A 92 -14.42 -15.87 2.83
N LYS A 93 -14.18 -15.73 1.52
CA LYS A 93 -12.85 -15.69 0.91
C LYS A 93 -12.11 -14.41 1.30
N LEU A 94 -12.79 -13.26 1.27
CA LEU A 94 -12.27 -11.96 1.69
C LEU A 94 -11.95 -11.97 3.18
N VAL A 95 -12.87 -12.44 4.01
CA VAL A 95 -12.65 -12.51 5.47
C VAL A 95 -11.47 -13.42 5.80
N GLY A 96 -11.42 -14.62 5.22
CA GLY A 96 -10.33 -15.57 5.43
C GLY A 96 -8.97 -15.04 4.93
N GLY A 97 -8.96 -14.43 3.74
CA GLY A 97 -7.75 -13.82 3.18
C GLY A 97 -7.26 -12.62 3.98
N ALA A 98 -8.17 -11.75 4.42
CA ALA A 98 -7.85 -10.60 5.25
C ALA A 98 -7.31 -11.01 6.63
N ALA A 99 -7.89 -12.04 7.25
CA ALA A 99 -7.39 -12.58 8.50
C ALA A 99 -5.97 -13.16 8.34
N LEU A 100 -5.75 -13.99 7.31
CA LEU A 100 -4.43 -14.57 7.05
C LEU A 100 -3.37 -13.51 6.75
N PHE A 101 -3.73 -12.51 5.94
CA PHE A 101 -2.85 -11.37 5.63
C PHE A 101 -2.55 -10.54 6.88
N GLY A 102 -3.56 -10.25 7.71
CA GLY A 102 -3.41 -9.49 8.95
C GLY A 102 -2.52 -10.20 9.96
N VAL A 103 -2.65 -11.52 10.11
CA VAL A 103 -1.77 -12.32 10.98
C VAL A 103 -0.32 -12.27 10.47
N GLY A 104 -0.09 -12.47 9.17
CA GLY A 104 1.26 -12.38 8.59
C GLY A 104 1.89 -11.00 8.76
N TRP A 105 1.12 -9.93 8.50
CA TRP A 105 1.56 -8.56 8.69
C TRP A 105 1.88 -8.25 10.16
N GLY A 106 1.01 -8.66 11.10
CA GLY A 106 1.20 -8.41 12.52
C GLY A 106 2.39 -9.16 13.12
N LEU A 107 2.67 -10.37 12.65
CA LEU A 107 3.81 -11.16 13.12
C LEU A 107 5.16 -10.61 12.65
N LEU A 108 5.21 -10.11 11.40
CA LEU A 108 6.47 -9.66 10.80
C LEU A 108 6.69 -8.15 10.92
N GLY A 109 5.64 -7.36 11.16
CA GLY A 109 5.70 -5.90 11.11
C GLY A 109 5.97 -5.32 9.72
N VAL A 110 5.95 -6.14 8.67
CA VAL A 110 6.30 -5.75 7.30
C VAL A 110 5.05 -5.68 6.44
N CYS A 111 4.73 -4.48 5.95
CA CYS A 111 3.65 -4.25 4.99
C CYS A 111 4.22 -4.25 3.55
N PRO A 112 3.45 -4.68 2.52
CA PRO A 112 3.88 -4.64 1.12
C PRO A 112 4.41 -3.28 0.64
N GLY A 113 3.81 -2.17 1.08
CA GLY A 113 4.27 -0.82 0.72
C GLY A 113 5.70 -0.55 1.20
N PRO A 114 5.93 -0.54 2.54
CA PRO A 114 7.27 -0.48 3.13
C PRO A 114 8.26 -1.49 2.57
N ALA A 115 7.83 -2.73 2.32
CA ALA A 115 8.70 -3.75 1.75
C ALA A 115 9.29 -3.32 0.39
N VAL A 116 8.45 -2.80 -0.50
CA VAL A 116 8.89 -2.33 -1.83
C VAL A 116 9.81 -1.11 -1.69
N ALA A 117 9.51 -0.17 -0.79
CA ALA A 117 10.38 0.98 -0.58
C ALA A 117 11.74 0.60 0.05
N SER A 118 11.74 -0.41 0.91
CA SER A 118 12.95 -0.92 1.57
C SER A 118 13.68 -1.99 0.76
N LEU A 119 13.26 -2.29 -0.48
CA LEU A 119 13.87 -3.34 -1.30
C LEU A 119 15.38 -3.15 -1.50
N PHE A 120 15.81 -1.89 -1.64
CA PHE A 120 17.22 -1.54 -1.87
C PHE A 120 18.03 -1.32 -0.59
N THR A 121 17.44 -1.54 0.59
CA THR A 121 18.14 -1.39 1.89
C THR A 121 19.09 -2.55 2.20
N GLY A 122 19.07 -3.63 1.41
CA GLY A 122 19.87 -4.83 1.65
C GLY A 122 19.37 -5.72 2.78
N ASN A 123 18.19 -5.43 3.36
CA ASN A 123 17.63 -6.25 4.42
C ASN A 123 17.12 -7.60 3.88
N VAL A 124 17.79 -8.67 4.29
CA VAL A 124 17.46 -10.05 3.90
C VAL A 124 16.03 -10.45 4.30
N GLN A 125 15.53 -9.97 5.44
CA GLN A 125 14.17 -10.26 5.90
C GLN A 125 13.12 -9.65 4.96
N VAL A 126 13.37 -8.43 4.48
CA VAL A 126 12.49 -7.76 3.50
C VAL A 126 12.51 -8.50 2.16
N LEU A 127 13.68 -8.95 1.71
CA LEU A 127 13.81 -9.75 0.48
C LEU A 127 13.05 -11.08 0.58
N LEU A 128 13.19 -11.79 1.70
CA LEU A 128 12.45 -13.03 1.97
C LEU A 128 10.94 -12.80 2.01
N PHE A 129 10.49 -11.71 2.66
CA PHE A 129 9.08 -11.33 2.69
C PHE A 129 8.54 -11.08 1.28
N ILE A 130 9.26 -10.32 0.46
CA ILE A 130 8.85 -10.02 -0.92
C ILE A 130 8.80 -11.31 -1.76
N ALA A 131 9.80 -12.18 -1.63
CA ALA A 131 9.80 -13.46 -2.32
C ALA A 131 8.59 -14.33 -1.93
N ALA A 132 8.31 -14.45 -0.63
CA ALA A 132 7.15 -15.19 -0.12
C ALA A 132 5.82 -14.57 -0.57
N MET A 133 5.70 -13.24 -0.54
CA MET A 133 4.53 -12.51 -1.01
C MET A 133 4.26 -12.74 -2.50
N LEU A 134 5.31 -12.73 -3.33
CA LEU A 134 5.20 -13.02 -4.76
C LEU A 134 4.75 -14.46 -5.00
N VAL A 135 5.40 -15.44 -4.34
CA VAL A 135 5.03 -16.86 -4.44
C VAL A 135 3.57 -17.07 -4.02
N GLY A 136 3.15 -16.48 -2.90
CA GLY A 136 1.77 -16.53 -2.43
C GLY A 136 0.78 -15.94 -3.44
N SER A 137 1.09 -14.75 -3.98
CA SER A 137 0.24 -14.06 -4.96
C SER A 137 0.11 -14.85 -6.26
N PHE A 138 1.21 -15.41 -6.78
CA PHE A 138 1.19 -16.25 -7.98
C PHE A 138 0.42 -17.55 -7.77
N THR A 139 0.58 -18.18 -6.59
CA THR A 139 -0.10 -19.43 -6.26
C THR A 139 -1.60 -19.20 -6.07
N ALA A 140 -1.98 -18.15 -5.33
CA ALA A 140 -3.37 -17.78 -5.14
C ALA A 140 -4.06 -17.48 -6.47
N LYS A 141 -3.40 -16.74 -7.37
CA LYS A 141 -3.93 -16.47 -8.72
C LYS A 141 -4.19 -17.76 -9.49
N ARG A 142 -3.32 -18.77 -9.41
CA ARG A 142 -3.50 -20.07 -10.09
C ARG A 142 -4.61 -20.92 -9.48
N VAL A 143 -4.80 -20.86 -8.17
CA VAL A 143 -5.79 -21.67 -7.44
C VAL A 143 -7.19 -21.06 -7.53
N VAL A 144 -7.31 -19.74 -7.54
CA VAL A 144 -8.60 -19.02 -7.54
C VAL A 144 -9.15 -18.77 -8.94
N HIS A 145 -8.30 -18.65 -9.98
CA HIS A 145 -8.71 -18.53 -11.38
C HIS A 145 -8.71 -19.86 -12.17
N ARG A 146 -8.58 -21.00 -11.49
CA ARG A 146 -9.03 -22.29 -12.03
C ARG A 146 -10.49 -22.50 -11.67
#